data_AF-A0A662G8K5-F1
#
_entry.id   AF-A0A662G8K5-F1
#
_cell.length_a   1.000
_cell.length_b   1.000
_cell.length_c   1.000
_cell.angle_alpha   90.00
_cell.angle_beta   90.00
_cell.angle_gamma   90.00
#
_symmetry.space_group_name_H-M   'P 1'
#
loop_
_entity.id
_entity.type
_entity.pdbx_description
1 polymer ?
#
loop_
_entity_poly.entity_id
_entity_poly.type
_entity_poly.pdbx_seq_one_letter_code
_entity_poly.pdbx_strand_id
1 'polypeptide(L)'
;MRGMSRRRGGALLLALFLFSLALLIPGANATWHGGKALVLYRVPADGWVQYNYKDSHFWSKFRTEIENQGWDVDYGRHVNASLLSRYDALFVLTPVKDIPDEEAQAIIEWVKKGGQIVITQNYTQNFANEITDEFGIHFNGHGGKHVYIDNFTSHPLTDGITRVHLVETHKIYVGGMSEGIAWNRKGECLIAVNDSAGKGLVVAIGDNELWLNQYFDDYDNKKFLDNILAYFWNTCSVPEFSTETLVVPVLSLLGVVLLLHRKKR
;
A
#
# COMPACT_ATOMS: atom_id res chain seq x y z
N MET A 1 -13.64 -27.57 -63.72
CA MET A 1 -12.88 -27.76 -62.45
C MET A 1 -12.12 -26.50 -62.09
N ARG A 2 -12.59 -25.71 -61.11
CA ARG A 2 -11.79 -24.85 -60.21
C ARG A 2 -12.75 -23.93 -59.45
N GLY A 3 -12.85 -24.15 -58.14
CA GLY A 3 -13.73 -23.33 -57.30
C GLY A 3 -13.65 -23.72 -55.84
N MET A 4 -12.46 -23.70 -55.23
CA MET A 4 -12.34 -23.84 -53.78
C MET A 4 -10.98 -23.29 -53.31
N SER A 5 -10.95 -21.99 -52.98
CA SER A 5 -9.94 -21.41 -52.08
C SER A 5 -10.31 -19.96 -51.76
N ARG A 6 -11.18 -19.73 -50.76
CA ARG A 6 -11.42 -18.36 -50.25
C ARG A 6 -11.83 -18.23 -48.78
N ARG A 7 -11.75 -19.29 -47.96
CA ARG A 7 -12.25 -19.27 -46.57
C ARG A 7 -11.20 -19.17 -45.44
N ARG A 8 -9.89 -19.17 -45.71
CA ARG A 8 -8.87 -19.23 -44.64
C ARG A 8 -8.48 -17.90 -43.99
N GLY A 9 -8.79 -16.75 -44.59
CA GLY A 9 -8.33 -15.44 -44.07
C GLY A 9 -9.10 -14.90 -42.85
N GLY A 10 -10.39 -15.26 -42.69
CA GLY A 10 -11.24 -14.68 -41.63
C GLY A 10 -10.94 -15.23 -40.23
N ALA A 11 -10.59 -16.51 -40.12
CA ALA A 11 -10.35 -17.15 -38.83
C ALA A 11 -9.04 -16.67 -38.16
N LEU A 12 -8.00 -16.37 -38.95
CA LEU A 12 -6.73 -15.88 -38.43
C LEU A 12 -6.84 -14.45 -37.87
N LEU A 13 -7.62 -13.58 -38.53
CA LEU A 13 -7.91 -12.22 -38.07
C LEU A 13 -8.74 -12.21 -36.78
N LEU A 14 -9.71 -13.12 -36.66
CA LEU A 14 -10.53 -13.25 -35.44
C LEU A 14 -9.69 -13.80 -34.26
N ALA A 15 -8.78 -14.74 -34.52
CA ALA A 15 -7.88 -15.27 -33.50
C ALA A 15 -6.87 -14.22 -33.00
N LEU A 16 -6.30 -13.41 -33.90
CA LEU A 16 -5.42 -12.29 -33.53
C LEU A 16 -6.17 -11.19 -32.77
N PHE A 17 -7.44 -10.94 -33.12
CA PHE A 17 -8.32 -10.02 -32.40
C PHE A 17 -8.61 -10.50 -30.96
N LEU A 18 -8.93 -11.79 -30.78
CA LEU A 18 -9.18 -12.35 -29.44
C LEU A 18 -7.90 -12.43 -28.60
N PHE A 19 -6.75 -12.68 -29.22
CA PHE A 19 -5.45 -12.73 -28.53
C PHE A 19 -4.98 -11.33 -28.08
N SER A 20 -5.19 -10.30 -28.91
CA SER A 20 -4.91 -8.91 -28.53
C SER A 20 -5.88 -8.38 -27.46
N LEU A 21 -7.14 -8.82 -27.45
CA LEU A 21 -8.11 -8.50 -26.40
C LEU A 21 -7.77 -9.17 -25.06
N ALA A 22 -7.21 -10.40 -25.08
CA ALA A 22 -6.76 -11.11 -23.88
C ALA A 22 -5.53 -10.47 -23.22
N LEU A 23 -4.65 -9.82 -24.00
CA LEU A 23 -3.51 -9.05 -23.51
C LEU A 23 -3.89 -7.67 -22.95
N LEU A 24 -5.14 -7.23 -23.17
CA LEU A 24 -5.70 -5.98 -22.65
C LEU A 24 -6.47 -6.17 -21.34
N ILE A 25 -6.55 -7.39 -20.78
CA ILE A 25 -7.14 -7.60 -19.45
C ILE A 25 -6.14 -7.05 -18.45
N PRO A 26 -6.41 -5.90 -17.78
CA PRO A 26 -5.53 -5.42 -16.73
C PRO A 26 -5.49 -6.52 -15.67
N GLY A 27 -4.28 -7.02 -15.34
CA GLY A 27 -4.14 -8.00 -14.27
C GLY A 27 -4.88 -7.46 -13.05
N ALA A 28 -5.81 -8.25 -12.49
CA ALA A 28 -6.76 -7.79 -11.47
C ALA A 28 -6.03 -6.94 -10.41
N ASN A 29 -6.28 -5.63 -10.44
CA ASN A 29 -5.86 -4.73 -9.37
C ASN A 29 -6.73 -5.02 -8.15
N ALA A 30 -6.22 -4.76 -6.95
CA ALA A 30 -7.09 -4.62 -5.79
C ALA A 30 -8.19 -3.61 -6.14
N THR A 31 -9.45 -4.02 -5.94
CA THR A 31 -10.58 -3.11 -6.11
C THR A 31 -10.48 -2.04 -5.02
N TRP A 32 -10.68 -0.78 -5.38
CA TRP A 32 -10.83 0.28 -4.38
C TRP A 32 -12.21 0.21 -3.74
N HIS A 33 -12.28 0.27 -2.41
CA HIS A 33 -13.50 0.11 -1.62
C HIS A 33 -14.01 1.41 -1.01
N GLY A 34 -13.53 2.57 -1.49
CA GLY A 34 -14.02 3.86 -1.05
C GLY A 34 -13.40 4.36 0.26
N GLY A 35 -12.18 3.91 0.59
CA GLY A 35 -11.47 4.34 1.79
C GLY A 35 -11.76 3.44 2.97
N LYS A 36 -11.77 2.12 2.74
CA LYS A 36 -12.02 1.14 3.80
C LYS A 36 -10.71 0.69 4.44
N ALA A 37 -10.53 0.93 5.73
CA ALA A 37 -9.33 0.58 6.48
C ALA A 37 -9.60 -0.54 7.50
N LEU A 38 -8.60 -1.40 7.69
CA LEU A 38 -8.57 -2.37 8.78
C LEU A 38 -7.44 -2.02 9.75
N VAL A 39 -7.76 -1.87 11.03
CA VAL A 39 -6.78 -1.70 12.10
C VAL A 39 -6.65 -3.00 12.89
N LEU A 40 -5.45 -3.56 12.94
CA LEU A 40 -5.22 -4.73 13.78
C LEU A 40 -5.14 -4.34 15.25
N TYR A 41 -5.71 -5.17 16.12
CA TYR A 41 -5.69 -4.96 17.57
C TYR A 41 -5.51 -6.28 18.32
N ARG A 42 -5.16 -6.20 19.61
CA ARG A 42 -5.11 -7.35 20.50
C ARG A 42 -6.11 -7.27 21.65
N VAL A 43 -6.41 -8.43 22.22
CA VAL A 43 -7.05 -8.60 23.52
C VAL A 43 -6.19 -9.54 24.37
N PRO A 44 -6.47 -9.75 25.67
CA PRO A 44 -5.75 -10.75 26.44
C PRO A 44 -5.78 -12.12 25.75
N ALA A 45 -4.60 -12.72 25.55
CA ALA A 45 -4.38 -14.01 24.90
C ALA A 45 -4.66 -14.10 23.38
N ASP A 46 -5.04 -13.02 22.69
CA ASP A 46 -5.38 -13.09 21.26
C ASP A 46 -5.02 -11.84 20.45
N GLY A 47 -4.62 -12.03 19.19
CA GLY A 47 -3.96 -11.01 18.36
C GLY A 47 -2.47 -10.85 18.65
N TRP A 48 -1.73 -10.32 17.68
CA TRP A 48 -0.27 -10.26 17.69
C TRP A 48 0.33 -8.84 17.69
N VAL A 49 -0.49 -7.79 17.70
CA VAL A 49 -0.05 -6.40 17.82
C VAL A 49 -0.05 -5.89 19.27
N GLN A 50 0.57 -4.74 19.54
CA GLN A 50 0.90 -4.27 20.88
C GLN A 50 -0.29 -3.83 21.76
N TYR A 51 -1.36 -3.28 21.18
CA TYR A 51 -2.44 -2.70 21.98
C TYR A 51 -3.85 -3.09 21.50
N ASN A 52 -4.83 -2.90 22.38
CA ASN A 52 -6.23 -2.88 21.97
C ASN A 52 -6.54 -1.51 21.34
N TYR A 53 -6.17 -1.34 20.07
CA TYR A 53 -6.42 -0.10 19.33
C TYR A 53 -7.91 0.20 19.12
N LYS A 54 -8.78 -0.81 19.24
CA LYS A 54 -10.23 -0.68 19.08
C LYS A 54 -10.88 0.05 20.27
N ASP A 55 -10.62 -0.44 21.48
CA ASP A 55 -11.37 0.02 22.66
C ASP A 55 -10.54 0.89 23.63
N SER A 56 -9.22 0.94 23.46
CA SER A 56 -8.36 1.71 24.37
C SER A 56 -8.62 3.21 24.23
N HIS A 57 -8.83 3.88 25.37
CA HIS A 57 -8.99 5.33 25.42
C HIS A 57 -7.70 6.07 25.04
N PHE A 58 -6.53 5.44 25.17
CA PHE A 58 -5.23 6.05 24.81
C PHE A 58 -5.04 6.22 23.29
N TRP A 59 -5.88 5.61 22.48
CA TRP A 59 -5.81 5.63 21.00
C TRP A 59 -7.04 6.28 20.36
N SER A 60 -7.86 6.97 21.15
CA SER A 60 -9.11 7.56 20.64
C SER A 60 -8.85 8.65 19.59
N LYS A 61 -7.80 9.48 19.76
CA LYS A 61 -7.46 10.52 18.77
C LYS A 61 -7.06 9.91 17.42
N PHE A 62 -6.22 8.88 17.45
CA PHE A 62 -5.85 8.11 16.26
C PHE A 62 -7.07 7.58 15.51
N ARG A 63 -7.99 6.89 16.21
CA ARG A 63 -9.22 6.37 15.59
C ARG A 63 -10.09 7.47 15.00
N THR A 64 -10.37 8.50 15.80
CA THR A 64 -11.22 9.62 15.39
C THR A 64 -10.62 10.37 14.21
N GLU A 65 -9.29 10.52 14.13
CA GLU A 65 -8.69 11.21 13.00
C GLU A 65 -8.83 10.42 11.69
N ILE A 66 -8.61 9.10 11.70
CA ILE A 66 -8.80 8.28 10.50
C ILE A 66 -10.24 8.44 9.97
N GLU A 67 -11.24 8.36 10.87
CA GLU A 67 -12.65 8.57 10.53
C GLU A 67 -12.93 9.99 10.02
N ASN A 68 -12.33 11.02 10.64
CA ASN A 68 -12.47 12.42 10.21
C ASN A 68 -11.87 12.67 8.81
N GLN A 69 -10.85 11.92 8.42
CA GLN A 69 -10.27 11.94 7.07
C GLN A 69 -11.12 11.13 6.06
N GLY A 70 -12.31 10.67 6.46
CA GLY A 70 -13.30 10.04 5.58
C GLY A 70 -13.12 8.55 5.37
N TRP A 71 -12.31 7.88 6.19
CA TRP A 71 -12.12 6.43 6.11
C TRP A 71 -13.16 5.66 6.93
N ASP A 72 -13.67 4.57 6.37
CA ASP A 72 -14.51 3.59 7.08
C ASP A 72 -13.60 2.54 7.75
N VAL A 73 -13.58 2.52 9.08
CA VAL A 73 -12.59 1.76 9.86
C VAL A 73 -13.21 0.55 10.55
N ASP A 74 -12.74 -0.63 10.15
CA ASP A 74 -12.99 -1.88 10.85
C ASP A 74 -11.79 -2.30 11.71
N TYR A 75 -12.03 -3.20 12.65
CA TYR A 75 -11.01 -3.72 13.58
C TYR A 75 -10.95 -5.24 13.55
N GLY A 76 -9.74 -5.80 13.43
CA GLY A 76 -9.50 -7.24 13.38
C GLY A 76 -8.35 -7.68 14.30
N ARG A 77 -8.39 -8.91 14.78
CA ARG A 77 -7.26 -9.51 15.54
C ARG A 77 -6.32 -10.33 14.65
N HIS A 78 -6.88 -10.83 13.55
CA HIS A 78 -6.25 -11.72 12.58
C HIS A 78 -6.71 -11.34 11.18
N VAL A 79 -5.91 -11.71 10.20
CA VAL A 79 -6.22 -11.49 8.78
C VAL A 79 -6.14 -12.77 7.97
N ASN A 80 -6.77 -12.73 6.81
CA ASN A 80 -6.55 -13.70 5.74
C ASN A 80 -6.88 -13.01 4.41
N ALA A 81 -6.60 -13.68 3.30
CA ALA A 81 -6.80 -13.11 1.97
C ALA A 81 -8.26 -12.66 1.71
N SER A 82 -9.26 -13.41 2.22
CA SER A 82 -10.68 -13.06 2.04
C SER A 82 -11.10 -11.86 2.89
N LEU A 83 -10.46 -11.65 4.05
CA LEU A 83 -10.70 -10.48 4.88
C LEU A 83 -10.10 -9.24 4.22
N LEU A 84 -8.82 -9.34 3.85
CA LEU A 84 -8.03 -8.24 3.28
C LEU A 84 -8.57 -7.75 1.94
N SER A 85 -9.16 -8.62 1.12
CA SER A 85 -9.74 -8.25 -0.18
C SER A 85 -10.90 -7.26 -0.10
N ARG A 86 -11.36 -6.90 1.10
CA ARG A 86 -12.46 -5.96 1.36
C ARG A 86 -11.98 -4.59 1.82
N TYR A 87 -10.67 -4.40 1.95
CA TYR A 87 -10.05 -3.19 2.46
C TYR A 87 -9.02 -2.65 1.49
N ASP A 88 -8.81 -1.35 1.60
CA ASP A 88 -7.84 -0.59 0.84
C ASP A 88 -6.56 -0.36 1.65
N ALA A 89 -6.70 -0.20 2.97
CA ALA A 89 -5.61 0.06 3.89
C ALA A 89 -5.59 -0.91 5.08
N LEU A 90 -4.39 -1.22 5.55
CA LEU A 90 -4.14 -2.03 6.74
C LEU A 90 -3.18 -1.29 7.68
N PHE A 91 -3.53 -1.22 8.96
CA PHE A 91 -2.66 -0.70 10.01
C PHE A 91 -2.18 -1.85 10.91
N VAL A 92 -0.88 -2.11 10.86
CA VAL A 92 -0.19 -3.11 11.68
C VAL A 92 0.72 -2.38 12.66
N LEU A 93 0.17 -2.03 13.82
CA LEU A 93 0.85 -1.19 14.79
C LEU A 93 1.59 -2.04 15.83
N THR A 94 2.89 -2.24 15.60
CA THR A 94 3.84 -2.94 16.45
C THR A 94 3.42 -4.37 16.76
N PRO A 95 3.82 -5.34 15.92
CA PRO A 95 3.76 -6.75 16.27
C PRO A 95 4.65 -7.02 17.50
N VAL A 96 4.16 -7.83 18.44
CA VAL A 96 4.84 -8.16 19.72
C VAL A 96 5.08 -9.67 19.92
N LYS A 97 4.75 -10.46 18.91
CA LYS A 97 5.02 -11.90 18.80
C LYS A 97 5.04 -12.26 17.31
N ASP A 98 5.52 -13.46 17.00
CA ASP A 98 5.54 -14.00 15.64
C ASP A 98 4.16 -13.85 14.96
N ILE A 99 4.17 -13.37 13.73
CA ILE A 99 2.99 -13.27 12.87
C ILE A 99 2.81 -14.66 12.26
N PRO A 100 1.61 -15.27 12.33
CA PRO A 100 1.41 -16.56 11.71
C PRO A 100 1.76 -16.51 10.21
N ASP A 101 2.56 -17.46 9.72
CA ASP A 101 3.07 -17.50 8.33
C ASP A 101 1.97 -17.26 7.29
N GLU A 102 0.79 -17.84 7.50
CA GLU A 102 -0.37 -17.69 6.63
C GLU A 102 -0.93 -16.25 6.60
N GLU A 103 -0.88 -15.54 7.73
CA GLU A 103 -1.28 -14.14 7.82
C GLU A 103 -0.24 -13.22 7.18
N ALA A 104 1.05 -13.43 7.47
CA ALA A 104 2.14 -12.67 6.88
C ALA A 104 2.12 -12.81 5.34
N GLN A 105 1.99 -14.04 4.82
CA GLN A 105 1.89 -14.28 3.38
C GLN A 105 0.62 -13.65 2.80
N ALA A 106 -0.52 -13.71 3.49
CA ALA A 106 -1.75 -13.07 3.02
C ALA A 106 -1.60 -11.55 2.89
N ILE A 107 -0.92 -10.90 3.85
CA ILE A 107 -0.62 -9.47 3.79
C ILE A 107 0.32 -9.16 2.64
N ILE A 108 1.43 -9.89 2.51
CA ILE A 108 2.41 -9.70 1.42
C ILE A 108 1.74 -9.78 0.05
N GLU A 109 0.94 -10.83 -0.18
CA GLU A 109 0.24 -11.01 -1.47
C GLU A 109 -0.84 -9.96 -1.72
N TRP A 110 -1.49 -9.49 -0.66
CA TRP A 110 -2.47 -8.41 -0.76
C TRP A 110 -1.80 -7.07 -1.13
N VAL A 111 -0.68 -6.71 -0.48
CA VAL A 111 0.11 -5.52 -0.81
C VAL A 111 0.59 -5.59 -2.27
N LYS A 112 1.17 -6.71 -2.69
CA LYS A 112 1.63 -6.90 -4.09
C LYS A 112 0.52 -6.65 -5.13
N LYS A 113 -0.75 -6.86 -4.77
CA LYS A 113 -1.92 -6.66 -5.63
C LYS A 113 -2.53 -5.26 -5.58
N GLY A 114 -2.03 -4.37 -4.74
CA GLY A 114 -2.51 -2.99 -4.60
C GLY A 114 -2.94 -2.60 -3.20
N GLY A 115 -2.86 -3.50 -2.22
CA GLY A 115 -3.11 -3.17 -0.82
C GLY A 115 -2.08 -2.19 -0.26
N GLN A 116 -2.50 -1.36 0.68
CA GLN A 116 -1.63 -0.35 1.30
C GLN A 116 -1.48 -0.61 2.79
N ILE A 117 -0.25 -0.62 3.28
CA ILE A 117 0.03 -0.94 4.68
C ILE A 117 0.82 0.16 5.36
N VAL A 118 0.37 0.52 6.55
CA VAL A 118 1.22 1.14 7.57
C VAL A 118 1.64 0.05 8.53
N ILE A 119 2.95 -0.13 8.70
CA ILE A 119 3.50 -1.07 9.66
C ILE A 119 4.52 -0.38 10.55
N THR A 120 4.40 -0.61 11.85
CA THR A 120 5.32 -0.05 12.83
C THR A 120 6.02 -1.13 13.60
N GLN A 121 7.19 -0.80 14.14
CA GLN A 121 7.89 -1.64 15.10
C GLN A 121 8.62 -0.71 16.06
N ASN A 122 8.35 -0.83 17.36
CA ASN A 122 9.12 -0.15 18.41
C ASN A 122 10.05 -1.16 19.13
N TYR A 123 10.84 -0.65 20.07
CA TYR A 123 11.81 -1.41 20.87
C TYR A 123 12.88 -2.15 20.05
N THR A 124 13.23 -3.37 20.47
CA THR A 124 14.31 -4.20 19.91
C THR A 124 13.78 -5.50 19.29
N GLN A 125 12.46 -5.62 19.14
CA GLN A 125 11.82 -6.78 18.52
C GLN A 125 11.66 -6.54 17.03
N ASN A 126 11.73 -7.60 16.22
CA ASN A 126 11.80 -7.50 14.76
C ASN A 126 10.67 -8.29 14.07
N PHE A 127 9.55 -8.52 14.75
CA PHE A 127 8.44 -9.34 14.24
C PHE A 127 7.81 -8.75 12.97
N ALA A 128 7.84 -7.43 12.78
CA ALA A 128 7.41 -6.79 11.53
C ALA A 128 8.21 -7.23 10.29
N ASN A 129 9.46 -7.69 10.46
CA ASN A 129 10.31 -8.13 9.35
C ASN A 129 9.75 -9.34 8.61
N GLU A 130 8.89 -10.14 9.25
CA GLU A 130 8.17 -11.25 8.60
C GLU A 130 7.31 -10.79 7.43
N ILE A 131 6.95 -9.50 7.37
CA ILE A 131 6.26 -8.86 6.25
C ILE A 131 7.21 -7.94 5.49
N THR A 132 7.97 -7.10 6.19
CA THR A 132 8.66 -5.97 5.55
C THR A 132 9.94 -6.34 4.79
N ASP A 133 10.59 -7.47 5.12
CA ASP A 133 11.82 -7.90 4.44
C ASP A 133 11.56 -8.20 2.95
N GLU A 134 10.38 -8.72 2.62
CA GLU A 134 9.94 -8.94 1.23
C GLU A 134 9.94 -7.64 0.41
N PHE A 135 9.73 -6.51 1.08
CA PHE A 135 9.70 -5.19 0.48
C PHE A 135 11.02 -4.44 0.68
N GLY A 136 12.09 -5.08 1.15
CA GLY A 136 13.39 -4.43 1.33
C GLY A 136 13.43 -3.41 2.46
N ILE A 137 12.54 -3.55 3.46
CA ILE A 137 12.53 -2.74 4.67
C ILE A 137 12.81 -3.67 5.86
N HIS A 138 13.88 -3.40 6.59
CA HIS A 138 14.34 -4.24 7.69
C HIS A 138 14.48 -3.43 8.99
N PHE A 139 13.66 -3.73 9.99
CA PHE A 139 13.80 -3.18 11.34
C PHE A 139 14.94 -3.88 12.06
N ASN A 140 15.93 -3.11 12.55
CA ASN A 140 16.98 -3.67 13.39
C ASN A 140 17.69 -2.63 14.27
N GLY A 141 17.53 -2.78 15.59
CA GLY A 141 18.24 -2.02 16.60
C GLY A 141 17.49 -0.79 17.10
N HIS A 142 17.79 -0.43 18.35
CA HIS A 142 17.13 0.67 19.05
C HIS A 142 17.55 2.05 18.49
N GLY A 143 16.57 2.82 18.00
CA GLY A 143 16.76 4.16 17.41
C GLY A 143 16.84 5.30 18.43
N GLY A 144 16.52 5.03 19.70
CA GLY A 144 16.52 6.02 20.78
C GLY A 144 15.13 6.25 21.39
N LYS A 145 15.13 6.97 22.51
CA LYS A 145 13.92 7.44 23.19
C LYS A 145 13.72 8.94 22.98
N HIS A 146 12.49 9.40 22.81
CA HIS A 146 12.12 10.79 22.54
C HIS A 146 12.98 11.41 21.44
N VAL A 147 12.86 10.84 20.24
CA VAL A 147 13.57 11.28 19.04
C VAL A 147 12.73 12.30 18.30
N TYR A 148 13.30 13.47 18.08
CA TYR A 148 12.71 14.52 17.25
C TYR A 148 13.36 14.46 15.87
N ILE A 149 12.55 14.25 14.85
CA ILE A 149 12.97 14.18 13.46
C ILE A 149 12.65 15.51 12.79
N ASP A 150 13.68 16.18 12.28
CA ASP A 150 13.58 17.39 11.45
C ASP A 150 14.39 17.26 10.14
N ASN A 151 14.82 16.03 9.81
CA ASN A 151 15.51 15.70 8.58
C ASN A 151 14.64 14.76 7.73
N PHE A 152 14.04 15.32 6.68
CA PHE A 152 13.13 14.64 5.78
C PHE A 152 13.60 14.75 4.33
N THR A 153 13.40 13.67 3.57
CA THR A 153 13.42 13.75 2.10
C THR A 153 12.07 14.27 1.63
N SER A 154 12.06 15.00 0.51
CA SER A 154 10.82 15.44 -0.14
C SER A 154 10.01 14.23 -0.58
N HIS A 155 8.83 14.04 0.01
CA HIS A 155 7.91 12.95 -0.30
C HIS A 155 6.48 13.41 0.02
N PRO A 156 5.42 12.92 -0.65
CA PRO A 156 4.04 13.25 -0.28
C PRO A 156 3.71 12.99 1.20
N LEU A 157 4.31 11.95 1.78
CA LEU A 157 4.18 11.64 3.21
C LEU A 157 4.80 12.70 4.14
N THR A 158 5.82 13.43 3.67
CA THR A 158 6.53 14.46 4.45
C THR A 158 6.13 15.87 4.03
N ASP A 159 5.11 16.03 3.18
CA ASP A 159 4.72 17.34 2.67
C ASP A 159 4.25 18.28 3.81
N GLY A 160 4.88 19.45 3.85
CA GLY A 160 4.70 20.45 4.90
C GLY A 160 4.94 19.95 6.33
N ILE A 161 5.62 18.81 6.53
CA ILE A 161 6.08 18.33 7.83
C ILE A 161 7.38 19.06 8.16
N THR A 162 7.44 19.66 9.35
CA THR A 162 8.61 20.35 9.87
C THR A 162 9.29 19.56 10.98
N ARG A 163 8.51 18.84 11.80
CA ARG A 163 9.04 18.00 12.86
C ARG A 163 8.07 16.90 13.28
N VAL A 164 8.59 15.70 13.49
CA VAL A 164 7.86 14.54 14.06
C VAL A 164 8.53 14.13 15.37
N HIS A 165 7.72 13.79 16.38
CA HIS A 165 8.19 13.27 17.66
C HIS A 165 7.87 11.78 17.79
N LEU A 166 8.92 10.97 17.85
CA LEU A 166 8.84 9.53 18.09
C LEU A 166 9.35 9.19 19.50
N VAL A 167 8.71 8.25 20.18
CA VAL A 167 8.90 8.03 21.62
C VAL A 167 9.86 6.90 21.90
N GLU A 168 9.65 5.71 21.34
CA GLU A 168 10.56 4.56 21.52
C GLU A 168 10.86 3.92 20.17
N THR A 169 11.94 4.39 19.55
CA THR A 169 12.18 4.15 18.12
C THR A 169 12.97 2.89 17.82
N HIS A 170 12.70 2.31 16.65
CA HIS A 170 13.45 1.25 15.99
C HIS A 170 14.08 1.78 14.71
N LYS A 171 15.36 1.48 14.49
CA LYS A 171 16.06 1.82 13.24
C LYS A 171 15.55 0.96 12.09
N ILE A 172 15.50 1.56 10.92
CA ILE A 172 15.13 0.91 9.67
C ILE A 172 16.34 0.90 8.74
N TYR A 173 16.63 -0.25 8.14
CA TYR A 173 17.53 -0.38 7.01
C TYR A 173 16.69 -0.60 5.75
N VAL A 174 17.03 0.13 4.69
CA VAL A 174 16.33 0.06 3.42
C VAL A 174 17.25 -0.54 2.36
N GLY A 175 16.65 -1.32 1.46
CA GLY A 175 17.32 -1.89 0.30
C GLY A 175 16.34 -2.11 -0.86
N GLY A 176 16.86 -2.49 -2.02
CA GLY A 176 16.05 -2.69 -3.21
C GLY A 176 15.38 -1.38 -3.68
N MET A 177 14.05 -1.41 -3.78
CA MET A 177 13.22 -0.27 -4.22
C MET A 177 12.68 0.58 -3.06
N SER A 178 13.06 0.26 -1.81
CA SER A 178 12.63 1.02 -0.63
C SER A 178 13.52 2.23 -0.40
N GLU A 179 12.90 3.29 0.12
CA GLU A 179 13.57 4.55 0.40
C GLU A 179 13.36 4.95 1.86
N GLY A 180 14.43 5.40 2.51
CA GLY A 180 14.31 6.12 3.77
C GLY A 180 13.80 7.53 3.48
N ILE A 181 12.86 8.03 4.29
CA ILE A 181 12.30 9.38 4.10
C ILE A 181 12.46 10.27 5.32
N ALA A 182 12.86 9.71 6.47
CA ALA A 182 13.11 10.50 7.67
C ALA A 182 14.21 9.89 8.56
N TRP A 183 15.13 10.73 9.04
CA TRP A 183 16.30 10.30 9.84
C TRP A 183 16.47 11.13 11.11
N ASN A 184 17.02 10.50 12.14
CA ASN A 184 17.45 11.24 13.32
C ASN A 184 18.77 11.99 13.07
N ARG A 185 19.21 12.78 14.07
CA ARG A 185 20.45 13.56 14.00
C ARG A 185 21.74 12.73 13.89
N LYS A 186 21.67 11.42 14.14
CA LYS A 186 22.78 10.48 13.95
C LYS A 186 22.82 9.89 12.54
N GLY A 187 21.87 10.27 11.68
CA GLY A 187 21.73 9.70 10.33
C GLY A 187 21.06 8.33 10.32
N GLU A 188 20.40 7.92 11.40
CA GLU A 188 19.69 6.63 11.48
C GLU A 188 18.28 6.81 10.91
N CYS A 189 17.90 5.97 9.94
CA CYS A 189 16.58 6.02 9.30
C CYS A 189 15.52 5.48 10.25
N LEU A 190 14.40 6.20 10.37
CA LEU A 190 13.30 5.88 11.29
C LEU A 190 11.94 5.82 10.59
N ILE A 191 11.84 6.34 9.37
CA ILE A 191 10.64 6.25 8.54
C ILE A 191 11.10 5.89 7.13
N ALA A 192 10.51 4.85 6.55
CA ALA A 192 10.80 4.37 5.21
C ALA A 192 9.50 4.09 4.44
N VAL A 193 9.62 4.07 3.12
CA VAL A 193 8.52 3.81 2.20
C VAL A 193 8.97 2.86 1.09
N ASN A 194 8.05 2.05 0.57
CA ASN A 194 8.19 1.35 -0.69
C ASN A 194 6.95 1.63 -1.56
N ASP A 195 7.08 2.59 -2.48
CA ASP A 195 6.03 2.97 -3.44
C ASP A 195 5.91 2.01 -4.63
N SER A 196 6.74 0.95 -4.65
CA SER A 196 6.82 -0.04 -5.73
C SER A 196 6.68 -1.46 -5.18
N ALA A 197 5.89 -1.62 -4.12
CA ALA A 197 5.62 -2.91 -3.47
C ALA A 197 4.63 -3.74 -4.31
N GLY A 198 5.07 -4.16 -5.49
CA GLY A 198 4.19 -4.66 -6.55
C GLY A 198 3.33 -3.52 -7.09
N LYS A 199 2.03 -3.57 -6.81
CA LYS A 199 1.08 -2.47 -7.10
C LYS A 199 0.67 -1.68 -5.86
N GLY A 200 1.08 -2.15 -4.68
CA GLY A 200 0.71 -1.54 -3.41
C GLY A 200 1.79 -0.64 -2.86
N LEU A 201 1.62 -0.32 -1.58
CA LEU A 201 2.46 0.64 -0.86
C LEU A 201 2.74 0.12 0.55
N VAL A 202 3.99 0.27 0.98
CA VAL A 202 4.40 0.00 2.37
C VAL A 202 4.95 1.28 2.99
N VAL A 203 4.37 1.71 4.11
CA VAL A 203 4.91 2.76 4.97
C VAL A 203 5.38 2.12 6.27
N ALA A 204 6.67 2.23 6.55
CA ALA A 204 7.29 1.65 7.73
C ALA A 204 7.75 2.75 8.69
N ILE A 205 7.35 2.65 9.96
CA ILE A 205 7.66 3.65 10.99
C ILE A 205 8.28 2.94 12.19
N GLY A 206 9.43 3.43 12.65
CA GLY A 206 10.13 2.87 13.81
C GLY A 206 9.42 3.08 15.14
N ASP A 207 8.18 3.56 15.16
CA ASP A 207 7.42 3.85 16.37
C ASP A 207 5.91 3.90 16.05
N ASN A 208 5.07 3.41 16.96
CA ASN A 208 3.61 3.64 16.95
C ASN A 208 3.16 4.65 18.00
N GLU A 209 3.99 4.92 19.02
CA GLU A 209 3.59 5.76 20.14
C GLU A 209 3.39 7.22 19.74
N LEU A 210 3.93 7.66 18.60
CA LEU A 210 3.62 8.96 17.99
C LEU A 210 2.11 9.24 17.86
N TRP A 211 1.26 8.21 17.83
CA TRP A 211 -0.20 8.32 17.74
C TRP A 211 -0.95 7.98 19.03
N LEU A 212 -0.24 7.76 20.15
CA LEU A 212 -0.88 7.79 21.46
C LEU A 212 -1.45 9.19 21.72
N ASN A 213 -2.59 9.26 22.40
CA ASN A 213 -3.30 10.53 22.65
C ASN A 213 -2.44 11.64 23.25
N GLN A 214 -1.43 11.28 24.06
CA GLN A 214 -0.53 12.23 24.71
C GLN A 214 0.54 12.81 23.78
N TYR A 215 0.85 12.14 22.67
CA TYR A 215 1.84 12.57 21.67
C TYR A 215 1.22 12.88 20.30
N PHE A 216 -0.09 12.63 20.14
CA PHE A 216 -0.80 12.80 18.88
C PHE A 216 -0.73 14.24 18.33
N ASP A 217 -0.81 15.22 19.23
CA ASP A 217 -0.75 16.65 18.89
C ASP A 217 0.68 17.23 19.04
N ASP A 218 1.69 16.38 19.29
CA ASP A 218 3.07 16.84 19.33
C ASP A 218 3.57 17.14 17.92
N TYR A 219 3.98 18.39 17.71
CA TYR A 219 4.51 18.87 16.43
C TYR A 219 3.58 18.50 15.27
N ASP A 220 4.08 17.77 14.26
CA ASP A 220 3.33 17.39 13.07
C ASP A 220 2.90 15.90 13.09
N ASN A 221 2.86 15.23 14.26
CA ASN A 221 2.49 13.81 14.36
C ASN A 221 1.10 13.50 13.76
N LYS A 222 0.11 14.33 14.09
CA LYS A 222 -1.22 14.29 13.47
C LYS A 222 -1.13 14.48 11.95
N LYS A 223 -0.47 15.54 11.50
CA LYS A 223 -0.34 15.86 10.07
C LYS A 223 0.36 14.76 9.29
N PHE A 224 1.29 14.05 9.91
CA PHE A 224 1.94 12.89 9.29
C PHE A 224 0.94 11.75 9.04
N LEU A 225 0.01 11.49 9.98
CA LEU A 225 -1.10 10.56 9.75
C LEU A 225 -2.01 11.05 8.60
N ASP A 226 -2.35 12.35 8.58
CA ASP A 226 -3.17 12.94 7.53
C ASP A 226 -2.52 12.76 6.15
N ASN A 227 -1.20 12.99 6.04
CA ASN A 227 -0.44 12.79 4.81
C ASN A 227 -0.43 11.32 4.37
N ILE A 228 -0.30 10.36 5.29
CA ILE A 228 -0.40 8.93 4.98
C ILE A 228 -1.77 8.61 4.38
N LEU A 229 -2.85 9.04 5.04
CA LEU A 229 -4.22 8.78 4.61
C LEU A 229 -4.55 9.45 3.26
N ALA A 230 -4.09 10.68 3.05
CA ALA A 230 -4.25 11.39 1.78
C ALA A 230 -3.45 10.71 0.66
N TYR A 231 -2.23 10.27 0.95
CA TYR A 231 -1.40 9.55 -0.02
C TYR A 231 -2.05 8.22 -0.41
N PHE A 232 -2.62 7.50 0.55
CA PHE A 232 -3.34 6.26 0.29
C PHE A 232 -4.55 6.46 -0.64
N TRP A 233 -5.29 7.56 -0.48
CA TRP A 233 -6.37 7.92 -1.40
C TRP A 233 -5.87 8.13 -2.83
N ASN A 234 -4.75 8.84 -2.98
CA ASN A 234 -4.22 9.24 -4.28
C ASN A 234 -3.59 8.07 -5.06
N THR A 235 -2.97 7.10 -4.38
CA THR A 235 -2.31 5.95 -5.00
C THR A 235 -3.28 4.83 -5.40
N CYS A 236 -4.44 4.72 -4.72
CA CYS A 236 -5.46 3.73 -5.06
C CYS A 236 -6.53 4.23 -6.03
N SER A 237 -6.64 5.54 -6.22
CA SER A 237 -7.49 6.10 -7.26
C SER A 237 -6.99 5.59 -8.61
N VAL A 238 -7.76 4.68 -9.22
CA VAL A 238 -7.51 3.97 -10.49
C VAL A 238 -6.72 4.88 -11.45
N PRO A 239 -5.67 4.37 -12.14
CA PRO A 239 -4.96 5.17 -13.13
C PRO A 239 -6.00 5.82 -14.03
N GLU A 240 -5.95 7.15 -14.17
CA GLU A 240 -6.74 7.84 -15.17
C GLU A 240 -6.62 7.00 -16.43
N PHE A 241 -7.72 6.37 -16.85
CA PHE A 241 -7.80 5.86 -18.20
C PHE A 241 -7.74 7.13 -19.04
N SER A 242 -6.53 7.56 -19.40
CA SER A 242 -6.36 8.54 -20.44
C SER A 242 -7.07 7.90 -21.62
N THR A 243 -8.16 8.55 -22.03
CA THR A 243 -9.04 8.11 -23.12
C THR A 243 -8.22 7.84 -24.38
N GLU A 244 -7.02 8.40 -24.49
CA GLU A 244 -6.02 8.14 -25.52
C GLU A 244 -5.57 6.66 -25.63
N THR A 245 -5.41 5.94 -24.52
CA THR A 245 -4.88 4.56 -24.53
C THR A 245 -5.86 3.55 -25.17
N LEU A 246 -7.16 3.84 -25.14
CA LEU A 246 -8.20 3.04 -25.80
C LEU A 246 -8.52 3.52 -27.22
N VAL A 247 -8.38 4.81 -27.50
CA VAL A 247 -8.75 5.39 -28.80
C VAL A 247 -7.73 5.02 -29.89
N VAL A 248 -6.43 4.97 -29.58
CA VAL A 248 -5.39 4.69 -30.59
C VAL A 248 -5.48 3.27 -31.16
N PRO A 249 -5.61 2.18 -30.37
CA PRO A 249 -5.74 0.84 -30.93
C PRO A 249 -7.03 0.66 -31.74
N VAL A 250 -8.15 1.22 -31.25
CA VAL A 250 -9.48 1.08 -31.88
C VAL A 250 -9.55 1.81 -33.23
N LEU A 251 -9.02 3.04 -33.33
CA LEU A 251 -8.99 3.79 -34.59
C LEU A 251 -8.01 3.18 -35.60
N SER A 252 -6.87 2.67 -35.13
CA SER A 252 -5.89 1.98 -35.98
C SER A 252 -6.48 0.70 -36.61
N LEU A 253 -7.23 -0.06 -35.81
CA LEU A 253 -7.94 -1.27 -36.27
C LEU A 253 -9.06 -0.94 -37.27
N LEU A 254 -9.83 0.13 -37.04
CA LEU A 254 -10.83 0.63 -37.99
C LEU A 254 -10.20 1.04 -39.33
N GLY A 255 -9.05 1.73 -39.29
CA GLY A 255 -8.29 2.10 -40.48
C GLY A 255 -7.84 0.89 -41.31
N VAL A 256 -7.32 -0.15 -40.65
CA VAL A 256 -6.90 -1.40 -41.33
C VAL A 256 -8.09 -2.15 -41.94
N VAL A 257 -9.22 -2.23 -41.24
CA VAL A 257 -10.44 -2.87 -41.77
C VAL A 257 -10.97 -2.14 -43.01
N LEU A 258 -10.98 -0.79 -42.99
CA LEU A 258 -11.42 0.03 -44.12
C LEU A 258 -10.46 -0.09 -45.33
N LEU A 259 -9.14 -0.14 -45.09
CA LEU A 259 -8.13 -0.36 -46.15
C LEU A 259 -8.28 -1.74 -46.81
N LEU A 260 -8.56 -2.78 -46.03
CA LEU A 260 -8.79 -4.13 -46.55
C LEU A 260 -10.13 -4.27 -47.30
N HIS A 261 -11.13 -3.46 -46.96
CA HIS A 261 -12.39 -3.39 -47.71
C HIS A 261 -12.23 -2.65 -49.05
N ARG A 262 -11.40 -1.60 -49.11
CA ARG A 262 -11.15 -0.84 -50.34
C ARG A 262 -10.44 -1.64 -51.44
N LYS A 263 -9.56 -2.58 -51.08
CA LYS A 263 -8.81 -3.42 -52.03
C LYS A 263 -9.65 -4.53 -52.71
N LYS A 264 -10.92 -4.69 -52.34
CA LYS A 264 -11.82 -5.72 -52.88
C LYS A 264 -12.87 -5.19 -53.88
N ARG A 265 -12.87 -3.89 -54.19
CA ARG A 265 -13.59 -3.30 -55.33
C ARG A 265 -12.60 -3.05 -56.44
#